data_AF-A0A4D6NAV5-F1
#
_entry.id   AF-A0A4D6NAV5-F1
#
_cell.length_a   1.000
_cell.length_b   1.000
_cell.length_c   1.000
_cell.angle_alpha   90.00
_cell.angle_beta   90.00
_cell.angle_gamma   90.00
#
_symmetry.space_group_name_H-M   'P 1'
#
loop_
_entity.id
_entity.type
_entity.pdbx_description
1 polymer ?
#
loop_
_entity_poly.entity_id
_entity_poly.type
_entity_poly.pdbx_seq_one_letter_code
_entity_poly.pdbx_strand_id
1 'polypeptide(L)'
;MGHTLGLLGIVQMKQFLHIGMDKNLVSTLLPTKPLFLCHCSVSFPFPMPFRRHCSNLRGHSSLSHTNMAQEEGVVSLQEWQGWGTTSPLPTMVAQIVGDLKGLEQDLDAHMSFGGNGGKLKGNFRIQEDKKHRATYQALADSEKKLQFYSARQIACRILGSRGYLCQKCWLPMEDCMCSEVTSCSLHPGIRFWLYMHPKDFLRQNNTGKILWQVFGVDAASLCLFGIAEHEEIMWNSLKVAGKSKVWCLYPNKSAVLKSVKNAFDQEPVTSDEVAPSELKVETIHHFILIDGTWSNSAAMFRRLQDKAKLVWGDEDLPCISLNPGASAMHKLRPQPSWDRTCTAAAAAGLLSEMQLLPQFRSIELDKQAEAIEHALTILLEALTKRRVRMGRSITRKVRQTNIR
;
A
#
# COMPACT_ATOMS: atom_id res chain seq x y z
N MET A 1 -33.30 -45.60 -11.05
CA MET A 1 -31.98 -46.27 -10.98
C MET A 1 -30.94 -45.38 -11.63
N GLY A 2 -29.64 -45.64 -11.43
CA GLY A 2 -28.59 -44.64 -11.65
C GLY A 2 -28.25 -44.31 -13.11
N HIS A 3 -27.70 -43.12 -13.32
CA HIS A 3 -26.93 -42.74 -14.51
C HIS A 3 -25.53 -42.25 -14.09
N THR A 4 -24.58 -42.38 -15.02
CA THR A 4 -23.15 -42.57 -14.70
C THR A 4 -22.38 -41.27 -14.47
N LEU A 5 -21.43 -41.27 -13.52
CA LEU A 5 -20.41 -40.22 -13.42
C LEU A 5 -19.38 -40.36 -14.56
N GLY A 6 -18.90 -39.24 -15.11
CA GLY A 6 -17.88 -39.25 -16.16
C GLY A 6 -17.19 -37.90 -16.38
N LEU A 7 -16.06 -37.70 -15.71
CA LEU A 7 -15.02 -36.68 -15.96
C LEU A 7 -15.47 -35.26 -16.36
N LEU A 8 -15.61 -34.37 -15.36
CA LEU A 8 -15.30 -32.95 -15.57
C LEU A 8 -14.62 -32.34 -14.34
N GLY A 9 -13.29 -32.31 -14.34
CA GLY A 9 -12.52 -31.63 -13.29
C GLY A 9 -11.12 -32.18 -13.04
N ILE A 10 -10.09 -31.58 -13.67
CA ILE A 10 -8.66 -31.60 -13.27
C ILE A 10 -7.88 -30.48 -14.02
N VAL A 11 -8.45 -29.26 -14.11
CA VAL A 11 -7.82 -28.12 -14.83
C VAL A 11 -7.79 -26.82 -14.02
N GLN A 12 -7.55 -26.87 -12.70
CA GLN A 12 -7.52 -25.65 -11.88
C GLN A 12 -6.52 -25.64 -10.71
N MET A 13 -5.34 -26.27 -10.84
CA MET A 13 -4.38 -26.39 -9.72
C MET A 13 -2.88 -26.20 -10.06
N LYS A 14 -2.52 -25.31 -10.99
CA LYS A 14 -1.09 -25.04 -11.34
C LYS A 14 -0.54 -23.63 -11.04
N GLN A 15 -1.35 -22.63 -10.67
CA GLN A 15 -0.86 -21.24 -10.51
C GLN A 15 -0.37 -20.83 -9.10
N PHE A 16 -0.48 -21.70 -8.08
CA PHE A 16 -0.03 -21.39 -6.70
C PHE A 16 1.27 -22.10 -6.27
N LEU A 17 1.90 -22.89 -7.14
CA LEU A 17 2.94 -23.86 -6.76
C LEU A 17 4.39 -23.49 -7.17
N HIS A 18 4.65 -22.24 -7.58
CA HIS A 18 5.99 -21.77 -7.99
C HIS A 18 6.39 -20.45 -7.32
N ILE A 19 6.80 -20.54 -6.05
CA ILE A 19 7.59 -19.51 -5.36
C ILE A 19 8.69 -20.20 -4.54
N GLY A 20 9.95 -20.13 -5.01
CA GLY A 20 11.14 -20.47 -4.23
C GLY A 20 11.70 -21.89 -4.41
N MET A 21 12.28 -22.18 -5.58
CA MET A 21 13.29 -23.23 -5.74
C MET A 21 14.58 -22.61 -6.29
N ASP A 22 15.44 -22.12 -5.40
CA ASP A 22 16.83 -21.82 -5.76
C ASP A 22 17.64 -23.13 -5.76
N LYS A 23 17.96 -23.64 -6.95
CA LYS A 23 18.99 -24.67 -7.12
C LYS A 23 20.31 -23.99 -7.48
N ASN A 24 21.30 -24.10 -6.60
CA ASN A 24 22.73 -24.21 -6.97
C ASN A 24 23.59 -24.44 -5.73
N LEU A 25 24.22 -25.61 -5.64
CA LEU A 25 25.30 -25.91 -4.70
C LEU A 25 26.27 -26.89 -5.38
N VAL A 26 27.36 -26.35 -5.94
CA VAL A 26 28.60 -27.08 -6.20
C VAL A 26 29.74 -26.13 -5.84
N SER A 27 30.74 -26.63 -5.11
CA SER A 27 31.88 -25.85 -4.60
C SER A 27 33.16 -26.16 -5.37
N THR A 28 34.03 -25.16 -5.53
CA THR A 28 35.46 -25.38 -5.79
C THR A 28 36.32 -24.34 -5.07
N LEU A 29 37.59 -24.70 -4.84
CA LEU A 29 38.44 -24.20 -3.76
C LEU A 29 39.27 -22.94 -4.07
N LEU A 30 39.87 -22.41 -3.00
CA LEU A 30 40.96 -21.41 -2.87
C LEU A 30 42.22 -21.72 -3.74
N PRO A 31 43.25 -20.83 -3.84
CA PRO A 31 43.61 -19.63 -3.02
C PRO A 31 43.63 -18.32 -3.87
N THR A 32 44.36 -17.19 -3.66
CA THR A 32 45.56 -16.76 -2.88
C THR A 32 45.48 -15.27 -2.42
N LYS A 33 46.60 -14.68 -1.97
CA LYS A 33 46.94 -13.23 -1.95
C LYS A 33 48.36 -13.06 -2.57
N PRO A 34 48.83 -11.85 -2.95
CA PRO A 34 49.30 -10.80 -2.02
C PRO A 34 48.51 -9.47 -2.18
N LEU A 35 48.37 -8.56 -1.21
CA LEU A 35 49.36 -7.85 -0.37
C LEU A 35 50.28 -6.88 -1.15
N PHE A 36 49.90 -5.60 -1.17
CA PHE A 36 50.84 -4.47 -1.22
C PHE A 36 50.26 -3.28 -0.45
N LEU A 37 51.10 -2.64 0.36
CA LEU A 37 50.82 -1.36 1.03
C LEU A 37 51.43 -0.23 0.21
N CYS A 38 50.79 0.94 0.17
CA CYS A 38 51.48 2.19 -0.08
C CYS A 38 50.78 3.32 0.69
N HIS A 39 51.55 4.08 1.47
CA HIS A 39 51.08 5.31 2.10
C HIS A 39 51.10 6.44 1.07
N CYS A 40 50.11 7.34 1.14
CA CYS A 40 50.31 8.71 0.69
C CYS A 40 49.44 9.66 1.52
N SER A 41 50.09 10.41 2.41
CA SER A 41 49.45 11.35 3.34
C SER A 41 49.59 12.78 2.82
N VAL A 42 48.46 13.46 2.61
CA VAL A 42 48.40 14.92 2.37
C VAL A 42 47.28 15.48 3.23
N SER A 43 47.51 16.65 3.84
CA SER A 43 46.67 17.23 4.90
C SER A 43 46.25 18.67 4.60
N PHE A 44 45.21 19.12 5.30
CA PHE A 44 44.70 20.52 5.40
C PHE A 44 43.96 21.10 4.17
N PRO A 45 43.13 22.15 4.35
CA PRO A 45 42.46 22.63 5.58
C PRO A 45 40.92 22.73 5.48
N PHE A 46 40.25 22.78 6.63
CA PHE A 46 38.84 23.20 6.75
C PHE A 46 38.70 24.72 6.87
N PRO A 47 37.60 25.30 6.36
CA PRO A 47 37.00 26.51 6.90
C PRO A 47 35.60 26.24 7.51
N MET A 48 35.35 26.73 8.74
CA MET A 48 33.98 26.85 9.28
C MET A 48 33.32 28.15 8.79
N PRO A 49 31.98 28.17 8.63
CA PRO A 49 31.17 29.37 8.80
C PRO A 49 30.53 29.43 10.20
N PHE A 50 30.42 30.64 10.77
CA PHE A 50 29.91 30.87 12.13
C PHE A 50 28.41 30.56 12.27
N ARG A 51 28.02 29.94 13.40
CA ARG A 51 26.65 30.06 13.94
C ARG A 51 26.43 31.48 14.46
N ARG A 52 25.40 32.18 13.98
CA ARG A 52 24.78 33.28 14.75
C ARG A 52 23.77 32.69 15.73
N HIS A 53 23.86 33.05 17.00
CA HIS A 53 22.76 32.85 17.95
C HIS A 53 21.66 33.88 17.68
N CYS A 54 20.41 33.45 17.78
CA CYS A 54 19.29 34.34 18.08
C CYS A 54 18.43 33.65 19.12
N SER A 55 18.56 34.08 20.37
CA SER A 55 17.87 33.50 21.52
C SER A 55 16.49 34.12 21.70
N ASN A 56 15.45 33.31 21.76
CA ASN A 56 14.20 33.65 22.43
C ASN A 56 13.78 32.47 23.33
N LEU A 57 13.18 32.80 24.46
CA LEU A 57 12.97 31.90 25.60
C LEU A 57 11.50 31.84 26.00
N ARG A 58 11.14 30.73 26.68
CA ARG A 58 9.80 30.37 27.21
C ARG A 58 8.83 29.87 26.13
N GLY A 59 7.88 28.99 26.46
CA GLY A 59 7.64 28.32 27.75
C GLY A 59 7.92 26.81 27.72
N HIS A 60 8.57 26.29 28.76
CA HIS A 60 8.58 24.84 29.01
C HIS A 60 7.32 24.47 29.80
N SER A 61 6.50 23.57 29.26
CA SER A 61 5.58 22.77 30.08
C SER A 61 6.32 21.51 30.55
N SER A 62 6.39 21.31 31.88
CA SER A 62 7.03 20.15 32.47
C SER A 62 6.11 18.92 32.36
N LEU A 63 6.29 18.12 31.31
CA LEU A 63 5.70 16.77 31.26
C LEU A 63 6.39 15.90 32.31
N SER A 64 5.62 15.46 33.30
CA SER A 64 6.07 14.57 34.36
C SER A 64 6.46 13.19 33.81
N HIS A 65 7.53 12.61 34.35
CA HIS A 65 7.85 11.20 34.14
C HIS A 65 6.86 10.32 34.93
N THR A 66 5.65 10.16 34.39
CA THR A 66 4.77 9.05 34.77
C THR A 66 5.30 7.75 34.19
N ASN A 67 5.29 6.68 34.99
CA ASN A 67 5.88 5.38 34.64
C ASN A 67 5.18 4.74 33.43
N MET A 68 5.70 4.98 32.23
CA MET A 68 5.46 4.14 31.07
C MET A 68 6.38 2.91 31.13
N ALA A 69 6.01 1.96 31.99
CA ALA A 69 6.40 0.56 31.81
C ALA A 69 5.64 0.02 30.58
N GLN A 70 6.03 0.49 29.40
CA GLN A 70 5.34 0.24 28.15
C GLN A 70 5.63 -1.20 27.72
N GLU A 71 4.60 -2.02 27.51
CA GLU A 71 4.77 -3.41 27.09
C GLU A 71 5.40 -3.46 25.68
N GLU A 72 6.73 -3.63 25.61
CA GLU A 72 7.49 -3.57 24.36
C GLU A 72 7.05 -4.63 23.32
N GLY A 73 6.29 -5.64 23.75
CA GLY A 73 5.67 -6.66 22.90
C GLY A 73 4.42 -6.21 22.13
N VAL A 74 3.66 -5.22 22.63
CA VAL A 74 2.32 -4.88 22.11
C VAL A 74 2.40 -3.71 21.12
N VAL A 75 1.69 -3.82 19.99
CA VAL A 75 1.41 -2.70 19.08
C VAL A 75 0.13 -2.02 19.57
N SER A 76 0.22 -0.74 19.96
CA SER A 76 -0.96 -0.02 20.45
C SER A 76 -1.90 0.38 19.30
N LEU A 77 -3.17 0.65 19.61
CA LEU A 77 -4.13 1.15 18.61
C LEU A 77 -3.64 2.45 17.96
N GLN A 78 -3.05 3.35 18.75
CA GLN A 78 -2.47 4.61 18.28
C GLN A 78 -1.27 4.37 17.35
N GLU A 79 -0.41 3.39 17.67
CA GLU A 79 0.69 3.00 16.79
C GLU A 79 0.18 2.41 15.48
N TRP A 80 -0.84 1.55 15.54
CA TRP A 80 -1.48 0.96 14.37
C TRP A 80 -2.09 2.02 13.44
N GLN A 81 -2.96 2.88 13.98
CA GLN A 81 -3.65 3.92 13.23
C GLN A 81 -2.68 4.93 12.61
N GLY A 82 -1.58 5.23 13.31
CA GLY A 82 -0.50 6.09 12.82
C GLY A 82 0.07 5.67 11.45
N TRP A 83 0.00 4.39 11.08
CA TRP A 83 0.48 3.87 9.79
C TRP A 83 -0.41 4.22 8.58
N GLY A 84 -1.52 4.95 8.77
CA GLY A 84 -2.41 5.40 7.70
C GLY A 84 -3.78 4.69 7.70
N THR A 85 -4.35 4.38 8.87
CA THR A 85 -5.68 3.76 8.98
C THR A 85 -6.42 4.29 10.21
N THR A 86 -7.75 4.22 10.20
CA THR A 86 -8.62 4.53 11.36
C THR A 86 -9.20 3.28 12.02
N SER A 87 -8.96 2.10 11.44
CA SER A 87 -9.44 0.81 11.95
C SER A 87 -8.87 0.45 13.34
N PRO A 88 -9.57 -0.43 14.09
CA PRO A 88 -8.96 -1.22 15.16
C PRO A 88 -7.75 -2.04 14.64
N LEU A 89 -6.81 -2.38 15.52
CA LEU A 89 -5.73 -3.32 15.18
C LEU A 89 -6.35 -4.71 14.90
N PRO A 90 -6.14 -5.32 13.71
CA PRO A 90 -6.73 -6.61 13.38
C PRO A 90 -6.27 -7.72 14.33
N THR A 91 -7.20 -8.56 14.74
CA THR A 91 -7.01 -9.58 15.79
C THR A 91 -5.89 -10.55 15.44
N MET A 92 -5.88 -11.02 14.18
CA MET A 92 -4.86 -11.94 13.69
C MET A 92 -3.49 -11.26 13.48
N VAL A 93 -3.46 -9.94 13.26
CA VAL A 93 -2.20 -9.17 13.20
C VAL A 93 -1.63 -9.03 14.61
N ALA A 94 -2.46 -8.66 15.60
CA ALA A 94 -2.06 -8.58 17.00
C ALA A 94 -1.53 -9.93 17.52
N GLN A 95 -2.25 -11.04 17.24
CA GLN A 95 -1.81 -12.38 17.59
C GLN A 95 -0.47 -12.74 16.98
N ILE A 96 -0.26 -12.52 15.67
CA ILE A 96 1.01 -12.87 15.03
C ILE A 96 2.16 -11.97 15.49
N VAL A 97 1.90 -10.71 15.85
CA VAL A 97 2.90 -9.85 16.53
C VAL A 97 3.29 -10.44 17.89
N GLY A 98 2.32 -10.87 18.71
CA GLY A 98 2.57 -11.54 19.99
C GLY A 98 3.36 -12.85 19.83
N ASP A 99 2.96 -13.71 18.90
CA ASP A 99 3.65 -14.96 18.55
C ASP A 99 5.12 -14.74 18.13
N LEU A 100 5.42 -13.65 17.43
CA LEU A 100 6.77 -13.28 17.01
C LEU A 100 7.58 -12.67 18.16
N LYS A 101 6.92 -12.00 19.11
CA LYS A 101 7.54 -11.43 20.31
C LYS A 101 7.84 -12.48 21.38
N GLY A 102 6.97 -13.47 21.57
CA GLY A 102 7.30 -14.65 22.38
C GLY A 102 8.55 -15.37 21.87
N LEU A 103 8.72 -15.48 20.55
CA LEU A 103 9.90 -16.10 19.95
C LEU A 103 11.22 -15.34 20.22
N GLU A 104 11.18 -14.03 20.51
CA GLU A 104 12.38 -13.29 20.99
C GLU A 104 12.76 -13.67 22.42
N GLN A 105 11.75 -13.90 23.27
CA GLN A 105 11.92 -14.32 24.66
C GLN A 105 12.40 -15.79 24.73
N ASP A 106 11.78 -16.68 23.94
CA ASP A 106 12.14 -18.10 23.83
C ASP A 106 13.59 -18.34 23.36
N LEU A 107 14.19 -17.38 22.65
CA LEU A 107 15.51 -17.49 22.04
C LEU A 107 16.57 -16.55 22.66
N ASP A 108 16.21 -15.79 23.70
CA ASP A 108 17.03 -14.74 24.35
C ASP A 108 17.78 -13.85 23.33
N ALA A 109 17.05 -13.38 22.31
CA ALA A 109 17.63 -12.69 21.17
C ALA A 109 16.66 -11.73 20.48
N HIS A 110 17.19 -10.69 19.84
CA HIS A 110 16.39 -9.74 19.07
C HIS A 110 16.23 -10.19 17.60
N MET A 111 15.00 -10.11 17.07
CA MET A 111 14.70 -10.33 15.65
C MET A 111 15.39 -9.28 14.78
N SER A 112 16.30 -9.74 13.91
CA SER A 112 16.90 -8.88 12.89
C SER A 112 16.17 -9.00 11.55
N PHE A 113 15.81 -7.85 10.97
CA PHE A 113 15.11 -7.76 9.68
C PHE A 113 16.03 -7.24 8.57
N GLY A 114 15.67 -7.47 7.30
CA GLY A 114 16.28 -6.79 6.15
C GLY A 114 16.19 -7.54 4.82
N GLY A 115 17.14 -7.26 3.93
CA GLY A 115 17.10 -7.71 2.53
C GLY A 115 15.95 -7.08 1.74
N ASN A 116 15.71 -7.56 0.53
CA ASN A 116 14.61 -7.07 -0.31
C ASN A 116 13.25 -7.42 0.31
N GLY A 117 12.59 -6.41 0.88
CA GLY A 117 11.25 -6.50 1.47
C GLY A 117 11.20 -6.65 2.99
N GLY A 118 12.31 -6.41 3.71
CA GLY A 118 12.29 -6.35 5.18
C GLY A 118 11.92 -7.68 5.85
N LYS A 119 12.54 -8.78 5.41
CA LYS A 119 12.26 -10.12 5.95
C LYS A 119 13.08 -10.38 7.21
N LEU A 120 12.58 -11.27 8.08
CA LEU A 120 13.36 -11.88 9.16
C LEU A 120 14.66 -12.50 8.63
N LYS A 121 15.70 -12.52 9.46
CA LYS A 121 17.02 -13.12 9.22
C LYS A 121 17.34 -14.21 10.25
N GLY A 122 18.49 -14.88 10.07
CA GLY A 122 19.09 -15.76 11.08
C GLY A 122 18.20 -16.93 11.50
N ASN A 123 18.38 -17.35 12.76
CA ASN A 123 17.65 -18.46 13.37
C ASN A 123 16.13 -18.21 13.39
N PHE A 124 15.71 -17.00 13.77
CA PHE A 124 14.32 -16.53 13.73
C PHE A 124 13.62 -16.88 12.42
N ARG A 125 14.21 -16.50 11.28
CA ARG A 125 13.63 -16.82 9.97
C ARG A 125 13.42 -18.33 9.77
N ILE A 126 14.37 -19.16 10.19
CA ILE A 126 14.31 -20.62 9.96
C ILE A 126 13.17 -21.24 10.77
N GLN A 127 13.06 -20.86 12.05
CA GLN A 127 12.01 -21.35 12.95
C GLN A 127 10.64 -20.80 12.56
N GLU A 128 10.55 -19.52 12.22
CA GLU A 128 9.32 -18.85 11.80
C GLU A 128 8.82 -19.36 10.44
N ASP A 129 9.68 -19.46 9.42
CA ASP A 129 9.31 -20.10 8.13
C ASP A 129 8.92 -21.58 8.33
N LYS A 130 9.40 -22.29 9.38
CA LYS A 130 8.97 -23.65 9.75
C LYS A 130 7.58 -23.64 10.40
N LYS A 131 7.34 -22.80 11.42
CA LYS A 131 6.03 -22.60 12.09
C LYS A 131 4.97 -22.21 11.06
N HIS A 132 5.24 -21.19 10.25
CA HIS A 132 4.38 -20.75 9.16
C HIS A 132 4.03 -21.87 8.16
N ARG A 133 5.00 -22.71 7.74
CA ARG A 133 4.69 -23.85 6.86
C ARG A 133 3.73 -24.85 7.52
N ALA A 134 3.97 -25.21 8.78
CA ALA A 134 3.10 -26.12 9.52
C ALA A 134 1.68 -25.55 9.69
N THR A 135 1.54 -24.29 10.14
CA THR A 135 0.23 -23.62 10.25
C THR A 135 -0.50 -23.55 8.91
N TYR A 136 0.21 -23.16 7.83
CA TYR A 136 -0.39 -23.05 6.49
C TYR A 136 -0.79 -24.41 5.89
N GLN A 137 -0.14 -25.51 6.30
CA GLN A 137 -0.52 -26.88 5.96
C GLN A 137 -1.72 -27.38 6.79
N ALA A 138 -1.80 -27.04 8.08
CA ALA A 138 -2.89 -27.43 8.97
C ALA A 138 -4.21 -26.72 8.65
N LEU A 139 -4.17 -25.50 8.12
CA LEU A 139 -5.36 -24.84 7.57
C LEU A 139 -5.85 -25.61 6.34
N ALA A 140 -7.06 -26.16 6.38
CA ALA A 140 -7.71 -26.70 5.18
C ALA A 140 -8.19 -25.56 4.26
N ASP A 141 -8.95 -24.66 4.85
CA ASP A 141 -9.66 -23.50 4.29
C ASP A 141 -8.73 -22.50 3.54
N SER A 142 -9.13 -22.12 2.32
CA SER A 142 -8.41 -21.17 1.46
C SER A 142 -8.56 -19.71 1.90
N GLU A 143 -9.67 -19.34 2.52
CA GLU A 143 -9.91 -18.01 3.09
C GLU A 143 -9.03 -17.80 4.31
N LYS A 144 -9.00 -18.78 5.24
CA LYS A 144 -8.13 -18.73 6.42
C LYS A 144 -6.64 -18.73 6.04
N LYS A 145 -6.26 -19.43 4.96
CA LYS A 145 -4.90 -19.37 4.38
C LYS A 145 -4.56 -17.98 3.86
N LEU A 146 -5.48 -17.30 3.18
CA LEU A 146 -5.30 -15.92 2.74
C LEU A 146 -5.14 -14.99 3.95
N GLN A 147 -6.04 -15.08 4.94
CA GLN A 147 -6.02 -14.24 6.14
C GLN A 147 -4.72 -14.40 6.93
N PHE A 148 -4.30 -15.64 7.21
CA PHE A 148 -3.05 -15.92 7.92
C PHE A 148 -1.82 -15.41 7.16
N TYR A 149 -1.77 -15.59 5.82
CA TYR A 149 -0.72 -15.02 4.99
C TYR A 149 -0.71 -13.48 5.06
N SER A 150 -1.86 -12.83 4.93
CA SER A 150 -1.98 -11.37 4.95
C SER A 150 -1.55 -10.79 6.30
N ALA A 151 -2.10 -11.32 7.40
CA ALA A 151 -1.77 -10.90 8.75
C ALA A 151 -0.28 -11.10 9.07
N ARG A 152 0.32 -12.23 8.67
CA ARG A 152 1.78 -12.45 8.79
C ARG A 152 2.61 -11.43 8.01
N GLN A 153 2.25 -11.15 6.76
CA GLN A 153 2.98 -10.15 5.96
C GLN A 153 2.95 -8.77 6.63
N ILE A 154 1.82 -8.41 7.25
CA ILE A 154 1.64 -7.14 7.98
C ILE A 154 2.42 -7.13 9.31
N ALA A 155 2.26 -8.15 10.15
CA ALA A 155 2.96 -8.27 11.44
C ALA A 155 4.49 -8.16 11.29
N CYS A 156 5.09 -8.95 10.39
CA CYS A 156 6.52 -8.89 10.09
C CYS A 156 6.98 -7.51 9.56
N ARG A 157 6.08 -6.73 8.93
CA ARG A 157 6.38 -5.38 8.43
C ARG A 157 6.34 -4.34 9.53
N ILE A 158 5.34 -4.39 10.42
CA ILE A 158 5.26 -3.49 11.58
C ILE A 158 6.53 -3.65 12.41
N LEU A 159 6.82 -4.89 12.83
CA LEU A 159 8.00 -5.24 13.62
C LEU A 159 9.32 -4.83 12.92
N GLY A 160 9.45 -5.16 11.63
CA GLY A 160 10.63 -4.79 10.82
C GLY A 160 10.74 -3.31 10.42
N SER A 161 9.79 -2.45 10.85
CA SER A 161 9.76 -1.01 10.56
C SER A 161 9.68 -0.12 11.80
N ARG A 162 9.41 -0.72 12.97
CA ARG A 162 9.18 -0.03 14.25
C ARG A 162 10.37 0.86 14.61
N GLY A 163 10.09 2.07 15.10
CA GLY A 163 11.11 3.07 15.48
C GLY A 163 11.94 3.69 14.33
N TYR A 164 11.92 3.13 13.11
CA TYR A 164 12.74 3.63 11.99
C TYR A 164 11.94 4.39 10.92
N LEU A 165 10.73 3.95 10.57
CA LEU A 165 9.90 4.61 9.57
C LEU A 165 8.94 5.64 10.19
N CYS A 166 8.78 6.78 9.53
CA CYS A 166 7.68 7.70 9.78
C CYS A 166 6.36 7.01 9.44
N GLN A 167 5.41 7.01 10.38
CA GLN A 167 4.18 6.25 10.22
C GLN A 167 3.27 6.79 9.11
N LYS A 168 3.25 8.11 8.87
CA LYS A 168 2.45 8.74 7.80
C LYS A 168 2.96 8.42 6.38
N CYS A 169 4.26 8.58 6.12
CA CYS A 169 4.84 8.48 4.78
C CYS A 169 5.64 7.21 4.50
N TRP A 170 5.88 6.36 5.51
CA TRP A 170 6.66 5.11 5.41
C TRP A 170 8.09 5.28 4.87
N LEU A 171 8.60 6.50 4.81
CA LEU A 171 10.02 6.77 4.63
C LEU A 171 10.69 6.79 6.02
N PRO A 172 11.98 6.46 6.12
CA PRO A 172 12.70 6.62 7.37
C PRO A 172 12.66 8.04 7.90
N MET A 173 12.79 8.23 9.22
CA MET A 173 12.74 9.56 9.83
C MET A 173 13.75 10.54 9.22
N GLU A 174 14.93 10.03 8.83
CA GLU A 174 16.01 10.72 8.11
C GLU A 174 15.68 11.17 6.67
N ASP A 175 14.65 10.61 6.02
CA ASP A 175 14.16 11.00 4.69
C ASP A 175 12.65 11.36 4.73
N CYS A 176 12.15 11.82 5.88
CA CYS A 176 10.72 12.05 6.10
C CYS A 176 10.20 13.26 5.29
N MET A 177 9.38 12.99 4.27
CA MET A 177 8.82 14.02 3.38
C MET A 177 7.54 14.72 3.89
N CYS A 178 7.09 14.42 5.11
CA CYS A 178 5.75 14.83 5.57
C CYS A 178 5.54 16.34 5.70
N SER A 179 6.61 17.12 5.87
CA SER A 179 6.58 18.59 5.91
C SER A 179 6.64 19.24 4.52
N GLU A 180 6.99 18.48 3.48
CA GLU A 180 7.01 18.95 2.09
C GLU A 180 5.63 18.74 1.41
N VAL A 181 4.82 17.77 1.88
CA VAL A 181 3.51 17.44 1.28
C VAL A 181 2.40 18.38 1.77
N THR A 182 1.88 19.20 0.86
CA THR A 182 0.64 19.96 1.06
C THR A 182 -0.56 19.03 1.21
N SER A 183 -1.30 19.17 2.31
CA SER A 183 -2.60 18.53 2.51
C SER A 183 -3.75 19.43 2.05
N CYS A 184 -4.80 18.84 1.49
CA CYS A 184 -6.05 19.53 1.13
C CYS A 184 -7.26 18.62 1.37
N SER A 185 -8.46 19.17 1.54
CA SER A 185 -9.67 18.37 1.65
C SER A 185 -10.04 17.74 0.30
N LEU A 186 -10.35 16.45 0.29
CA LEU A 186 -11.06 15.82 -0.82
C LEU A 186 -12.51 16.32 -0.82
N HIS A 187 -13.12 16.48 -2.00
CA HIS A 187 -14.54 16.83 -2.10
C HIS A 187 -15.43 15.85 -1.29
N PRO A 188 -16.33 16.30 -0.40
CA PRO A 188 -17.12 15.43 0.50
C PRO A 188 -17.90 14.31 -0.21
N GLY A 189 -18.40 14.57 -1.42
CA GLY A 189 -19.07 13.57 -2.26
C GLY A 189 -18.15 12.50 -2.87
N ILE A 190 -16.87 12.42 -2.48
CA ILE A 190 -15.88 11.45 -2.98
C ILE A 190 -15.16 10.80 -1.80
N ARG A 191 -15.03 9.46 -1.81
CA ARG A 191 -14.19 8.71 -0.87
C ARG A 191 -13.34 7.66 -1.58
N PHE A 192 -12.06 7.60 -1.26
CA PHE A 192 -11.13 6.60 -1.77
C PHE A 192 -10.94 5.45 -0.78
N TRP A 193 -11.10 4.23 -1.28
CA TRP A 193 -10.72 3.00 -0.59
C TRP A 193 -9.44 2.46 -1.22
N LEU A 194 -8.32 2.58 -0.51
CA LEU A 194 -7.05 2.04 -0.98
C LEU A 194 -6.98 0.56 -0.61
N TYR A 195 -7.36 -0.30 -1.54
CA TYR A 195 -7.39 -1.75 -1.37
C TYR A 195 -5.99 -2.33 -1.61
N MET A 196 -5.20 -2.40 -0.54
CA MET A 196 -3.77 -2.63 -0.58
C MET A 196 -3.37 -4.09 -0.35
N HIS A 197 -2.44 -4.56 -1.18
CA HIS A 197 -1.83 -5.87 -1.04
C HIS A 197 -0.81 -5.92 0.13
N PRO A 198 -0.82 -6.95 1.00
CA PRO A 198 0.07 -7.02 2.18
C PRO A 198 1.59 -6.98 1.92
N LYS A 199 2.07 -7.31 0.69
CA LYS A 199 3.49 -7.14 0.35
C LYS A 199 3.88 -5.69 0.02
N ASP A 200 2.91 -4.79 -0.03
CA ASP A 200 3.04 -3.40 -0.47
C ASP A 200 2.76 -2.39 0.66
N PHE A 201 2.15 -2.84 1.76
CA PHE A 201 2.11 -2.16 3.06
C PHE A 201 3.53 -1.84 3.57
N LEU A 202 3.70 -0.65 4.18
CA LEU A 202 4.99 -0.10 4.61
C LEU A 202 6.11 -0.08 3.54
N ARG A 203 5.80 -0.15 2.24
CA ARG A 203 6.83 0.08 1.20
C ARG A 203 7.17 1.55 1.07
N GLN A 204 8.46 1.87 1.20
CA GLN A 204 9.02 3.22 0.97
C GLN A 204 8.60 3.82 -0.38
N ASN A 205 8.43 3.00 -1.42
CA ASN A 205 7.98 3.41 -2.75
C ASN A 205 6.54 3.00 -3.10
N ASN A 206 5.69 2.69 -2.11
CA ASN A 206 4.24 2.65 -2.27
C ASN A 206 3.75 4.06 -2.66
N THR A 207 2.84 4.16 -3.62
CA THR A 207 2.24 5.45 -4.05
C THR A 207 0.85 5.69 -3.46
N GLY A 208 0.06 4.65 -3.20
CA GLY A 208 -1.29 4.79 -2.65
C GLY A 208 -1.34 5.55 -1.33
N LYS A 209 -0.29 5.44 -0.50
CA LYS A 209 -0.14 6.23 0.74
C LYS A 209 -0.23 7.75 0.56
N ILE A 210 0.07 8.27 -0.62
CA ILE A 210 -0.06 9.71 -0.92
C ILE A 210 -1.49 10.20 -0.68
N LEU A 211 -2.50 9.34 -0.93
CA LEU A 211 -3.89 9.74 -0.83
C LEU A 211 -4.28 10.15 0.60
N TRP A 212 -3.87 9.42 1.65
CA TRP A 212 -4.12 9.85 3.03
C TRP A 212 -3.12 10.91 3.54
N GLN A 213 -1.97 11.07 2.88
CA GLN A 213 -1.05 12.17 3.18
C GLN A 213 -1.59 13.52 2.68
N VAL A 214 -2.27 13.52 1.52
CA VAL A 214 -2.90 14.71 0.95
C VAL A 214 -4.29 14.94 1.57
N PHE A 215 -5.17 13.92 1.54
CA PHE A 215 -6.60 14.07 1.89
C PHE A 215 -6.99 13.64 3.31
N GLY A 216 -6.08 13.04 4.08
CA GLY A 216 -6.40 12.41 5.36
C GLY A 216 -6.97 10.99 5.23
N VAL A 217 -6.98 10.27 6.35
CA VAL A 217 -7.30 8.83 6.43
C VAL A 217 -8.80 8.51 6.29
N ASP A 218 -9.68 9.48 6.57
CA ASP A 218 -11.12 9.31 6.43
C ASP A 218 -11.56 9.42 4.97
N ALA A 219 -11.02 10.41 4.24
CA ALA A 219 -11.23 10.58 2.81
C ALA A 219 -10.53 9.49 1.97
N ALA A 220 -9.36 9.02 2.41
CA ALA A 220 -8.57 7.98 1.74
C ALA A 220 -8.21 6.83 2.69
N SER A 221 -9.16 5.91 2.90
CA SER A 221 -9.08 4.86 3.91
C SER A 221 -8.37 3.59 3.42
N LEU A 222 -7.41 3.09 4.21
CA LEU A 222 -6.63 1.87 3.94
C LEU A 222 -7.42 0.59 4.23
N CYS A 223 -7.72 -0.19 3.18
CA CYS A 223 -8.27 -1.54 3.30
C CYS A 223 -7.20 -2.57 2.91
N LEU A 224 -6.83 -3.48 3.82
CA LEU A 224 -5.76 -4.46 3.56
C LEU A 224 -6.35 -5.78 3.02
N PHE A 225 -5.93 -6.19 1.83
CA PHE A 225 -6.40 -7.40 1.14
C PHE A 225 -6.15 -8.67 1.97
N GLY A 226 -7.22 -9.41 2.26
CA GLY A 226 -7.21 -10.58 3.13
C GLY A 226 -7.17 -10.25 4.63
N ILE A 227 -7.40 -9.01 5.06
CA ILE A 227 -7.68 -8.71 6.47
C ILE A 227 -9.19 -8.53 6.62
N ALA A 228 -9.83 -9.49 7.29
CA ALA A 228 -11.28 -9.59 7.39
C ALA A 228 -11.91 -8.31 7.96
N GLU A 229 -11.34 -7.75 9.02
CA GLU A 229 -11.84 -6.55 9.70
C GLU A 229 -11.79 -5.31 8.79
N HIS A 230 -10.74 -5.15 7.97
CA HIS A 230 -10.64 -4.03 7.02
C HIS A 230 -11.61 -4.19 5.85
N GLU A 231 -11.70 -5.41 5.31
CA GLU A 231 -12.63 -5.70 4.22
C GLU A 231 -14.07 -5.55 4.69
N GLU A 232 -14.40 -5.94 5.92
CA GLU A 232 -15.71 -5.71 6.52
C GLU A 232 -16.02 -4.21 6.69
N ILE A 233 -15.10 -3.42 7.26
CA ILE A 233 -15.27 -1.96 7.39
C ILE A 233 -15.54 -1.31 6.02
N MET A 234 -14.75 -1.68 5.00
CA MET A 234 -14.95 -1.22 3.62
C MET A 234 -16.33 -1.65 3.10
N TRP A 235 -16.61 -2.96 3.07
CA TRP A 235 -17.84 -3.49 2.48
C TRP A 235 -19.11 -3.04 3.22
N ASN A 236 -19.06 -2.76 4.52
CA ASN A 236 -20.19 -2.19 5.25
C ASN A 236 -20.46 -0.74 4.81
N SER A 237 -19.43 0.08 4.58
CA SER A 237 -19.61 1.41 3.95
C SER A 237 -20.14 1.31 2.52
N LEU A 238 -19.66 0.35 1.72
CA LEU A 238 -20.11 0.16 0.33
C LEU A 238 -21.57 -0.32 0.25
N LYS A 239 -22.04 -1.14 1.20
CA LYS A 239 -23.47 -1.51 1.31
C LYS A 239 -24.35 -0.29 1.54
N VAL A 240 -23.98 0.58 2.50
CA VAL A 240 -24.75 1.76 2.89
C VAL A 240 -24.88 2.77 1.75
N ALA A 241 -23.83 2.97 0.95
CA ALA A 241 -23.87 3.87 -0.21
C ALA A 241 -24.64 3.31 -1.42
N GLY A 242 -24.85 1.98 -1.47
CA GLY A 242 -25.51 1.30 -2.58
C GLY A 242 -24.65 1.16 -3.83
N LYS A 243 -24.90 0.10 -4.62
CA LYS A 243 -24.07 -0.28 -5.78
C LYS A 243 -23.84 0.85 -6.79
N SER A 244 -24.86 1.67 -7.06
CA SER A 244 -24.81 2.77 -8.03
C SER A 244 -23.82 3.89 -7.70
N LYS A 245 -23.33 3.96 -6.45
CA LYS A 245 -22.35 4.95 -6.00
C LYS A 245 -20.96 4.33 -5.75
N VAL A 246 -20.73 3.06 -6.11
CA VAL A 246 -19.45 2.34 -5.91
C VAL A 246 -18.77 1.99 -7.25
N TRP A 247 -17.48 2.29 -7.38
CA TRP A 247 -16.69 2.07 -8.60
C TRP A 247 -15.33 1.41 -8.30
N CYS A 248 -14.88 0.49 -9.14
CA CYS A 248 -13.51 -0.03 -9.10
C CYS A 248 -12.61 0.66 -10.14
N LEU A 249 -11.48 1.23 -9.71
CA LEU A 249 -10.44 1.73 -10.61
C LEU A 249 -9.54 0.58 -11.06
N TYR A 250 -9.87 -0.03 -12.19
CA TYR A 250 -9.10 -1.16 -12.73
C TYR A 250 -9.28 -1.32 -14.25
N PRO A 251 -8.20 -1.30 -15.06
CA PRO A 251 -8.29 -1.32 -16.52
C PRO A 251 -8.48 -2.76 -17.06
N ASN A 252 -9.54 -3.44 -16.60
CA ASN A 252 -9.84 -4.81 -17.01
C ASN A 252 -10.84 -4.86 -18.17
N LYS A 253 -10.37 -5.32 -19.34
CA LYS A 253 -11.17 -5.51 -20.55
C LYS A 253 -12.29 -6.55 -20.43
N SER A 254 -12.35 -7.34 -19.36
CA SER A 254 -13.36 -8.37 -19.13
C SER A 254 -14.51 -7.95 -18.19
N ALA A 255 -14.55 -6.71 -17.72
CA ALA A 255 -15.67 -6.15 -16.96
C ALA A 255 -16.44 -5.14 -17.83
N VAL A 256 -17.64 -4.75 -17.41
CA VAL A 256 -18.39 -3.66 -18.06
C VAL A 256 -17.62 -2.35 -17.83
N LEU A 257 -16.81 -1.99 -18.83
CA LEU A 257 -15.85 -0.91 -18.74
C LEU A 257 -16.52 0.43 -19.06
N LYS A 258 -16.69 1.26 -18.05
CA LYS A 258 -17.14 2.64 -18.23
C LYS A 258 -15.91 3.56 -18.29
N SER A 259 -15.93 4.54 -19.18
CA SER A 259 -15.14 5.76 -18.98
C SER A 259 -15.71 6.53 -17.79
N VAL A 260 -14.98 7.51 -17.24
CA VAL A 260 -15.53 8.39 -16.19
C VAL A 260 -16.81 9.08 -16.69
N LYS A 261 -16.87 9.52 -17.95
CA LYS A 261 -18.09 10.05 -18.56
C LYS A 261 -19.26 9.04 -18.51
N ASN A 262 -19.06 7.83 -19.03
CA ASN A 262 -20.12 6.81 -19.07
C ASN A 262 -20.55 6.33 -17.67
N ALA A 263 -19.70 6.48 -16.65
CA ALA A 263 -20.03 6.18 -15.25
C ALA A 263 -21.03 7.20 -14.66
N PHE A 264 -20.99 8.45 -15.11
CA PHE A 264 -21.77 9.56 -14.58
C PHE A 264 -22.88 10.09 -15.53
N ASP A 265 -22.91 9.65 -16.79
CA ASP A 265 -23.95 9.98 -17.78
C ASP A 265 -25.33 9.34 -17.52
N GLN A 266 -25.48 8.44 -16.55
CA GLN A 266 -26.66 7.56 -16.39
C GLN A 266 -27.76 8.06 -15.42
N GLU A 267 -27.85 9.36 -15.13
CA GLU A 267 -29.00 9.93 -14.41
C GLU A 267 -29.80 10.91 -15.31
N PRO A 268 -30.82 10.38 -16.02
CA PRO A 268 -32.05 11.10 -16.29
C PRO A 268 -33.26 10.29 -15.81
N VAL A 269 -33.65 10.46 -14.54
CA VAL A 269 -34.98 10.04 -14.08
C VAL A 269 -35.95 11.19 -14.38
N THR A 270 -36.90 10.95 -15.28
CA THR A 270 -38.01 11.85 -15.58
C THR A 270 -39.17 11.62 -14.60
N SER A 271 -39.99 12.67 -14.38
CA SER A 271 -41.18 12.72 -13.51
C SER A 271 -40.93 12.46 -12.00
N ASP A 272 -41.48 13.22 -11.05
CA ASP A 272 -42.30 14.44 -11.11
C ASP A 272 -42.07 15.34 -9.87
N GLU A 273 -42.79 16.45 -9.77
CA GLU A 273 -42.62 17.50 -8.76
C GLU A 273 -42.70 17.02 -7.29
N VAL A 274 -41.67 17.29 -6.49
CA VAL A 274 -41.71 17.27 -5.02
C VAL A 274 -40.93 18.48 -4.48
N ALA A 275 -41.46 19.11 -3.42
CA ALA A 275 -41.00 20.40 -2.90
C ALA A 275 -39.59 20.35 -2.26
N PRO A 276 -38.83 21.48 -2.29
CA PRO A 276 -37.45 21.51 -1.81
C PRO A 276 -37.34 21.75 -0.29
N SER A 277 -37.46 20.68 0.51
CA SER A 277 -37.17 20.73 1.95
C SER A 277 -36.58 19.42 2.48
N GLU A 278 -35.52 19.56 3.28
CA GLU A 278 -34.92 18.57 4.20
C GLU A 278 -34.06 17.43 3.58
N LEU A 279 -32.82 17.36 4.08
CA LEU A 279 -31.92 16.19 4.04
C LEU A 279 -31.58 15.57 2.67
N LYS A 280 -30.99 16.38 1.78
CA LYS A 280 -29.95 15.84 0.88
C LYS A 280 -28.75 15.40 1.72
N VAL A 281 -28.69 14.11 2.05
CA VAL A 281 -27.42 13.45 2.37
C VAL A 281 -26.54 13.55 1.12
N GLU A 282 -25.35 14.14 1.22
CA GLU A 282 -24.40 14.18 0.10
C GLU A 282 -24.04 12.74 -0.29
N THR A 283 -24.47 12.29 -1.48
CA THR A 283 -24.31 10.88 -1.88
C THR A 283 -22.85 10.60 -2.24
N ILE A 284 -22.08 10.12 -1.25
CA ILE A 284 -20.65 9.86 -1.39
C ILE A 284 -20.39 8.77 -2.43
N HIS A 285 -19.65 9.12 -3.47
CA HIS A 285 -19.12 8.17 -4.44
C HIS A 285 -17.86 7.50 -3.89
N HIS A 286 -17.91 6.17 -3.78
CA HIS A 286 -16.79 5.36 -3.31
C HIS A 286 -16.00 4.78 -4.47
N PHE A 287 -14.70 5.08 -4.53
CA PHE A 287 -13.80 4.51 -5.52
C PHE A 287 -12.80 3.57 -4.85
N ILE A 288 -12.75 2.33 -5.33
CA ILE A 288 -11.82 1.30 -4.86
C ILE A 288 -10.59 1.30 -5.76
N LEU A 289 -9.43 1.65 -5.21
CA LEU A 289 -8.15 1.66 -5.90
C LEU A 289 -7.33 0.44 -5.48
N ILE A 290 -7.03 -0.45 -6.43
CA ILE A 290 -6.29 -1.69 -6.18
C ILE A 290 -4.78 -1.39 -6.10
N ASP A 291 -4.25 -1.29 -4.88
CA ASP A 291 -2.85 -0.98 -4.62
C ASP A 291 -1.99 -2.25 -4.49
N GLY A 292 -1.30 -2.60 -5.57
CA GLY A 292 -0.42 -3.77 -5.60
C GLY A 292 0.31 -3.91 -6.93
N THR A 293 1.12 -4.96 -7.07
CA THR A 293 1.71 -5.28 -8.37
C THR A 293 0.67 -5.89 -9.31
N TRP A 294 0.80 -5.63 -10.62
CA TRP A 294 -0.06 -6.18 -11.69
C TRP A 294 -0.24 -7.70 -11.68
N SER A 295 0.68 -8.45 -11.06
CA SER A 295 0.57 -9.89 -10.81
C SER A 295 -0.45 -10.26 -9.74
N ASN A 296 -0.69 -9.38 -8.76
CA ASN A 296 -1.51 -9.62 -7.59
C ASN A 296 -2.88 -8.95 -7.76
N SER A 297 -2.94 -7.81 -8.45
CA SER A 297 -4.16 -7.04 -8.68
C SER A 297 -5.29 -7.87 -9.31
N ALA A 298 -4.97 -8.84 -10.17
CA ALA A 298 -5.95 -9.74 -10.76
C ALA A 298 -6.63 -10.69 -9.73
N ALA A 299 -5.92 -11.08 -8.66
CA ALA A 299 -6.51 -11.87 -7.58
C ALA A 299 -7.32 -11.00 -6.61
N MET A 300 -6.84 -9.78 -6.34
CA MET A 300 -7.54 -8.77 -5.54
C MET A 300 -8.86 -8.36 -6.21
N PHE A 301 -8.82 -8.11 -7.53
CA PHE A 301 -10.00 -7.77 -8.33
C PHE A 301 -11.03 -8.90 -8.37
N ARG A 302 -10.62 -10.16 -8.55
CA ARG A 302 -11.56 -11.30 -8.45
C ARG A 302 -12.24 -11.34 -7.09
N ARG A 303 -11.49 -11.23 -5.99
CA ARG A 303 -12.08 -11.17 -4.64
C ARG A 303 -13.12 -10.04 -4.48
N LEU A 304 -12.89 -8.88 -5.09
CA LEU A 304 -13.88 -7.79 -5.10
C LEU A 304 -15.13 -8.13 -5.92
N GLN A 305 -14.98 -8.80 -7.07
CA GLN A 305 -16.11 -9.29 -7.89
C GLN A 305 -16.89 -10.40 -7.17
N ASP A 306 -16.20 -11.41 -6.65
CA ASP A 306 -16.78 -12.53 -5.89
C ASP A 306 -17.59 -12.00 -4.68
N LYS A 307 -17.04 -11.00 -3.98
CA LYS A 307 -17.71 -10.36 -2.84
C LYS A 307 -18.84 -9.41 -3.24
N ALA A 308 -18.72 -8.70 -4.37
CA ALA A 308 -19.81 -7.91 -4.93
C ALA A 308 -21.02 -8.78 -5.26
N LYS A 309 -20.80 -9.96 -5.87
CA LYS A 309 -21.89 -10.87 -6.21
C LYS A 309 -22.62 -11.43 -5.00
N LEU A 310 -21.88 -11.73 -3.94
CA LEU A 310 -22.46 -12.13 -2.66
C LEU A 310 -23.21 -10.99 -1.93
N VAL A 311 -22.98 -9.72 -2.27
CA VAL A 311 -23.57 -8.54 -1.60
C VAL A 311 -24.69 -7.88 -2.42
N TRP A 312 -24.67 -8.00 -3.75
CA TRP A 312 -25.61 -7.33 -4.67
C TRP A 312 -26.24 -8.25 -5.73
N GLY A 313 -26.10 -9.58 -5.61
CA GLY A 313 -26.52 -10.55 -6.64
C GLY A 313 -25.51 -10.65 -7.79
N ASP A 314 -25.72 -11.59 -8.73
CA ASP A 314 -24.72 -12.05 -9.73
C ASP A 314 -24.16 -10.99 -10.72
N GLU A 315 -24.57 -9.73 -10.60
CA GLU A 315 -24.02 -8.61 -11.36
C GLU A 315 -22.60 -8.21 -10.92
N ASP A 316 -21.70 -8.00 -11.88
CA ASP A 316 -20.33 -7.51 -11.60
C ASP A 316 -20.28 -6.13 -10.93
N LEU A 317 -19.25 -5.90 -10.11
CA LEU A 317 -18.81 -4.60 -9.61
C LEU A 317 -18.35 -3.72 -10.80
N PRO A 318 -18.94 -2.54 -11.03
CA PRO A 318 -18.62 -1.74 -12.21
C PRO A 318 -17.22 -1.14 -12.15
N CYS A 319 -16.58 -1.06 -13.31
CA CYS A 319 -15.18 -0.67 -13.44
C CYS A 319 -15.03 0.63 -14.25
N ILE A 320 -14.21 1.54 -13.74
CA ILE A 320 -13.74 2.71 -14.47
C ILE A 320 -12.37 2.38 -15.06
N SER A 321 -12.21 2.61 -16.38
CA SER A 321 -10.90 2.75 -17.00
C SER A 321 -10.64 4.21 -17.32
N LEU A 322 -9.46 4.68 -16.93
CA LEU A 322 -8.96 6.01 -17.23
C LEU A 322 -8.18 5.99 -18.55
N ASN A 323 -8.04 7.16 -19.15
CA ASN A 323 -7.14 7.37 -20.28
C ASN A 323 -5.68 7.42 -19.75
N PRO A 324 -4.73 6.67 -20.34
CA PRO A 324 -3.39 6.51 -19.76
C PRO A 324 -2.49 7.73 -19.98
N GLY A 325 -2.47 8.62 -18.98
CA GLY A 325 -1.57 9.78 -18.92
C GLY A 325 -0.16 9.48 -18.39
N ALA A 326 0.78 10.37 -18.69
CA ALA A 326 2.20 10.24 -18.33
C ALA A 326 2.50 10.69 -16.87
N SER A 327 2.13 9.87 -15.88
CA SER A 327 2.41 10.13 -14.46
C SER A 327 3.89 10.40 -14.15
N ALA A 328 4.19 11.31 -13.21
CA ALA A 328 5.54 11.61 -12.76
C ALA A 328 6.34 10.36 -12.30
N MET A 329 5.65 9.34 -11.79
CA MET A 329 6.27 8.11 -11.28
C MET A 329 6.96 7.23 -12.34
N HIS A 330 6.68 7.44 -13.63
CA HIS A 330 7.44 6.78 -14.71
C HIS A 330 8.95 7.07 -14.61
N LYS A 331 9.32 8.24 -14.06
CA LYS A 331 10.72 8.66 -13.83
C LYS A 331 11.44 7.81 -12.77
N LEU A 332 10.76 7.40 -11.69
CA LEU A 332 11.33 6.53 -10.63
C LEU A 332 11.39 5.05 -11.05
N ARG A 333 10.40 4.59 -11.81
CA ARG A 333 10.25 3.20 -12.21
C ARG A 333 9.67 3.16 -13.62
N PRO A 334 10.48 2.81 -14.63
CA PRO A 334 9.96 2.43 -15.93
C PRO A 334 8.90 1.35 -15.72
N GLN A 335 7.66 1.65 -16.10
CA GLN A 335 6.59 0.67 -16.09
C GLN A 335 6.72 -0.21 -17.35
N PRO A 336 6.18 -1.43 -17.36
CA PRO A 336 6.23 -2.28 -18.54
C PRO A 336 5.57 -1.68 -19.80
N SER A 337 4.64 -0.73 -19.62
CA SER A 337 3.86 -0.09 -20.68
C SER A 337 3.11 1.14 -20.13
N TRP A 338 2.68 2.06 -21.01
CA TRP A 338 2.08 3.36 -20.64
C TRP A 338 0.71 3.25 -19.95
N ASP A 339 -0.04 2.18 -20.22
CA ASP A 339 -1.32 1.83 -19.56
C ASP A 339 -1.17 1.51 -18.05
N ARG A 340 0.06 1.32 -17.57
CA ARG A 340 0.35 0.88 -16.20
C ARG A 340 0.70 2.05 -15.28
N THR A 341 -0.27 2.94 -15.05
CA THR A 341 -0.12 4.05 -14.09
C THR A 341 0.11 3.55 -12.65
N CYS A 342 0.50 4.46 -11.74
CA CYS A 342 0.61 4.17 -10.31
C CYS A 342 -0.66 4.59 -9.55
N THR A 343 -0.90 4.05 -8.35
CA THR A 343 -2.18 4.17 -7.65
C THR A 343 -2.56 5.61 -7.32
N ALA A 344 -1.59 6.46 -6.98
CA ALA A 344 -1.84 7.88 -6.75
C ALA A 344 -2.21 8.61 -8.06
N ALA A 345 -1.50 8.34 -9.14
CA ALA A 345 -1.80 8.92 -10.45
C ALA A 345 -3.10 8.37 -11.09
N ALA A 346 -3.57 7.20 -10.66
CA ALA A 346 -4.91 6.72 -10.97
C ALA A 346 -5.98 7.59 -10.26
N ALA A 347 -5.78 7.94 -8.98
CA ALA A 347 -6.66 8.89 -8.30
C ALA A 347 -6.61 10.29 -8.93
N ALA A 348 -5.41 10.80 -9.26
CA ALA A 348 -5.26 12.08 -9.95
C ALA A 348 -5.97 12.10 -11.31
N GLY A 349 -5.74 11.07 -12.16
CA GLY A 349 -6.39 10.95 -13.46
C GLY A 349 -7.92 10.83 -13.36
N LEU A 350 -8.44 10.14 -12.35
CA LEU A 350 -9.89 10.11 -12.05
C LEU A 350 -10.42 11.50 -11.72
N LEU A 351 -9.79 12.23 -10.81
CA LEU A 351 -10.21 13.57 -10.41
C LEU A 351 -10.17 14.55 -11.61
N SER A 352 -9.11 14.48 -12.43
CA SER A 352 -9.00 15.26 -13.66
C SER A 352 -10.07 14.90 -14.71
N GLU A 353 -10.40 13.62 -14.91
CA GLU A 353 -11.49 13.22 -15.81
C GLU A 353 -12.87 13.61 -15.25
N MET A 354 -13.08 13.56 -13.93
CA MET A 354 -14.32 13.98 -13.29
C MET A 354 -14.54 15.50 -13.43
N GLN A 355 -13.50 16.32 -13.28
CA GLN A 355 -13.57 17.80 -13.40
C GLN A 355 -14.16 18.28 -14.74
N LEU A 356 -14.03 17.48 -15.81
CA LEU A 356 -14.57 17.81 -17.14
C LEU A 356 -16.10 17.69 -17.21
N LEU A 357 -16.71 16.91 -16.31
CA LEU A 357 -18.15 16.64 -16.30
C LEU A 357 -18.95 17.85 -15.76
N PRO A 358 -20.14 18.16 -16.30
CA PRO A 358 -20.91 19.33 -15.91
C PRO A 358 -21.18 19.44 -14.40
N GLN A 359 -21.47 18.32 -13.73
CA GLN A 359 -21.80 18.27 -12.30
C GLN A 359 -20.60 18.46 -11.36
N PHE A 360 -19.36 18.38 -11.86
CA PHE A 360 -18.14 18.56 -11.05
C PHE A 360 -17.33 19.81 -11.42
N ARG A 361 -17.68 20.51 -12.51
CA ARG A 361 -16.92 21.65 -13.04
C ARG A 361 -16.64 22.77 -12.03
N SER A 362 -17.51 22.97 -11.04
CA SER A 362 -17.38 23.99 -9.99
C SER A 362 -16.65 23.53 -8.71
N ILE A 363 -16.15 22.29 -8.66
CA ILE A 363 -15.67 21.64 -7.42
C ILE A 363 -14.12 21.61 -7.32
N GLU A 364 -13.41 22.09 -8.34
CA GLU A 364 -11.94 22.20 -8.37
C GLU A 364 -11.23 20.86 -8.09
N LEU A 365 -11.73 19.78 -8.70
CA LEU A 365 -11.10 18.45 -8.63
C LEU A 365 -9.75 18.40 -9.36
N ASP A 366 -9.49 19.34 -10.28
CA ASP A 366 -8.19 19.58 -10.91
C ASP A 366 -7.12 19.95 -9.87
N LYS A 367 -7.37 20.94 -9.01
CA LYS A 367 -6.44 21.31 -7.92
C LYS A 367 -6.18 20.15 -6.94
N GLN A 368 -7.20 19.33 -6.70
CA GLN A 368 -7.07 18.10 -5.89
C GLN A 368 -6.21 17.04 -6.61
N ALA A 369 -6.27 16.94 -7.94
CA ALA A 369 -5.37 16.09 -8.73
C ALA A 369 -3.92 16.63 -8.76
N GLU A 370 -3.74 17.95 -8.91
CA GLU A 370 -2.43 18.61 -8.87
C GLU A 370 -1.72 18.39 -7.54
N ALA A 371 -2.44 18.46 -6.41
CA ALA A 371 -1.89 18.16 -5.09
C ALA A 371 -1.31 16.72 -5.01
N ILE A 372 -1.94 15.75 -5.67
CA ILE A 372 -1.44 14.36 -5.73
C ILE A 372 -0.16 14.26 -6.57
N GLU A 373 -0.11 14.84 -7.77
CA GLU A 373 1.10 14.77 -8.63
C GLU A 373 2.27 15.63 -8.06
N HIS A 374 1.96 16.69 -7.31
CA HIS A 374 2.96 17.42 -6.51
C HIS A 374 3.53 16.54 -5.38
N ALA A 375 2.66 15.88 -4.59
CA ALA A 375 3.08 14.95 -3.54
C ALA A 375 3.82 13.71 -4.09
N LEU A 376 3.49 13.25 -5.31
CA LEU A 376 4.27 12.25 -6.04
C LEU A 376 5.66 12.75 -6.44
N THR A 377 5.78 14.02 -6.82
CA THR A 377 7.08 14.64 -7.15
C THR A 377 7.97 14.73 -5.90
N ILE A 378 7.40 15.13 -4.76
CA ILE A 378 8.07 15.12 -3.45
C ILE A 378 8.53 13.70 -3.06
N LEU A 379 7.70 12.68 -3.26
CA LEU A 379 8.09 11.27 -3.03
C LEU A 379 9.21 10.80 -3.98
N LEU A 380 9.17 11.21 -5.24
CA LEU A 380 10.26 11.01 -6.22
C LEU A 380 11.56 11.64 -5.74
N GLU A 381 11.52 12.88 -5.26
CA GLU A 381 12.67 13.57 -4.72
C GLU A 381 13.21 12.90 -3.45
N ALA A 382 12.39 12.65 -2.44
CA ALA A 382 12.82 12.02 -1.18
C ALA A 382 13.46 10.64 -1.42
N LEU A 383 12.86 9.82 -2.28
CA LEU A 383 13.44 8.53 -2.68
C LEU A 383 14.73 8.67 -3.49
N THR A 384 14.91 9.76 -4.24
CA THR A 384 16.14 10.04 -5.01
C THR A 384 17.25 10.57 -4.10
N LYS A 385 16.95 11.54 -3.22
CA LYS A 385 17.82 12.05 -2.14
C LYS A 385 18.35 10.88 -1.30
N ARG A 386 17.46 10.00 -0.80
CA ARG A 386 17.79 8.73 -0.11
C ARG A 386 18.68 7.81 -0.95
N ARG A 387 18.39 7.66 -2.24
CA ARG A 387 19.14 6.75 -3.13
C ARG A 387 20.58 7.20 -3.36
N VAL A 388 20.81 8.51 -3.57
CA VAL A 388 22.15 9.11 -3.65
C VAL A 388 22.90 8.93 -2.33
N ARG A 389 22.26 9.27 -1.20
CA ARG A 389 22.83 9.14 0.15
C ARG A 389 23.28 7.71 0.50
N MET A 390 22.55 6.71 0.00
CA MET A 390 22.90 5.29 0.12
C MET A 390 23.93 4.78 -0.91
N GLY A 391 24.62 5.67 -1.64
CA GLY A 391 25.66 5.31 -2.61
C GLY A 391 25.15 4.59 -3.87
N ARG A 392 23.86 4.71 -4.19
CA ARG A 392 23.24 3.96 -5.29
C ARG A 392 23.00 4.85 -6.51
N SER A 393 23.51 4.45 -7.68
CA SER A 393 23.30 5.19 -8.94
C SER A 393 21.83 5.51 -9.18
N ILE A 394 21.51 6.79 -9.34
CA ILE A 394 20.19 7.28 -9.79
C ILE A 394 19.91 6.83 -11.23
N THR A 395 20.92 6.89 -12.09
CA THR A 395 20.89 6.36 -13.45
C THR A 395 20.80 4.83 -13.38
N ARG A 396 19.64 4.27 -13.71
CA ARG A 396 19.56 2.85 -14.09
C ARG A 396 20.22 2.71 -15.45
N LYS A 397 21.21 1.80 -15.59
CA LYS A 397 21.59 1.31 -16.92
C LYS A 397 20.33 0.82 -17.61
N VAL A 398 20.05 1.33 -18.81
CA VAL A 398 19.00 0.78 -19.68
C VAL A 398 19.32 -0.69 -19.87
N ARG A 399 18.41 -1.58 -19.45
CA ARG A 399 18.47 -2.96 -19.94
C ARG A 399 18.18 -2.86 -21.43
N GLN A 400 19.19 -3.10 -22.26
CA GLN A 400 18.98 -3.29 -23.69
C GLN A 400 17.90 -4.36 -23.85
N THR A 401 16.77 -3.95 -24.40
CA THR A 401 15.77 -4.88 -24.91
C THR A 401 16.41 -5.54 -26.12
N ASN A 402 16.97 -6.73 -25.92
CA ASN A 402 17.39 -7.59 -27.03
C ASN A 402 16.13 -8.02 -27.79
N ILE A 403 15.72 -7.17 -28.73
CA ILE A 403 14.72 -7.50 -29.73
C ILE A 403 15.43 -8.38 -30.76
N ARG A 404 15.10 -9.66 -30.75
CA ARG A 404 15.33 -10.67 -31.79
C ARG A 404 14.13 -11.61 -31.76
#